data_AF-A0A3N5TGH9-F1
#
_entry.id   AF-A0A3N5TGH9-F1
#
_cell.length_a   1.000
_cell.length_b   1.000
_cell.length_c   1.000
_cell.angle_alpha   90.00
_cell.angle_beta   90.00
_cell.angle_gamma   90.00
#
_symmetry.space_group_name_H-M   'P 1'
#
loop_
_entity.id
_entity.type
_entity.pdbx_description
1 polymer ?
#
loop_
_entity_poly.entity_id
_entity_poly.type
_entity_poly.pdbx_seq_one_letter_code
_entity_poly.pdbx_strand_id
1 'polypeptide(L)'
;MKKILLDSNSYFRLADNLYPLLSRVFGKANKYKLTILGGTVHEYYYQTRLQSKFDWVEHDRHKEDRNKNKLRINSPDIKNHVDDTKQIMMETNLDLELGCSWFDIECLATAYELDIQLVTDDADLLILAEEFQVHCFSTLELLKKMLDEEDIGMKNIQATVLMWDYLDDFPKNFENDFRTLFNEEPRRH
;
A
#
# COMPACT_ATOMS: atom_id res chain seq x y z
N MET A 1 -13.38 2.92 -13.51
CA MET A 1 -12.34 3.45 -12.60
C MET A 1 -11.69 2.26 -11.92
N LYS A 2 -10.37 2.09 -12.08
CA LYS A 2 -9.62 0.98 -11.51
C LYS A 2 -9.22 1.32 -10.08
N LYS A 3 -9.38 0.38 -9.16
CA LYS A 3 -8.92 0.55 -7.78
C LYS A 3 -7.55 -0.07 -7.63
N ILE A 4 -6.75 0.51 -6.74
CA ILE A 4 -5.46 -0.02 -6.32
C ILE A 4 -5.49 -0.03 -4.79
N LEU A 5 -5.29 -1.20 -4.19
CA LEU A 5 -5.31 -1.41 -2.76
C LEU A 5 -3.93 -1.15 -2.17
N LEU A 6 -3.85 -0.36 -1.11
CA LEU A 6 -2.63 -0.18 -0.33
C LEU A 6 -2.72 -1.03 0.94
N ASP A 7 -1.65 -1.76 1.24
CA ASP A 7 -1.45 -2.34 2.56
C ASP A 7 -1.13 -1.24 3.61
N SER A 8 -0.94 -1.65 4.86
CA SER A 8 -0.60 -0.73 5.96
C SER A 8 0.71 0.00 5.72
N ASN A 9 1.74 -0.72 5.28
CA ASN A 9 3.08 -0.18 5.12
C ASN A 9 3.12 0.91 4.03
N SER A 10 2.63 0.58 2.83
CA SER A 10 2.57 1.49 1.68
C SER A 10 1.69 2.70 1.99
N TYR A 11 0.58 2.52 2.71
CA TYR A 11 -0.25 3.63 3.15
C TYR A 11 0.51 4.58 4.08
N PHE A 12 1.19 4.07 5.12
CA PHE A 12 1.93 4.91 6.06
C PHE A 12 3.09 5.66 5.39
N ARG A 13 3.77 5.03 4.42
CA ARG A 13 4.85 5.65 3.66
C ARG A 13 4.40 6.82 2.77
N LEU A 14 3.15 6.83 2.33
CA LEU A 14 2.69 7.76 1.29
C LEU A 14 1.73 8.86 1.79
N ALA A 15 0.87 8.54 2.77
CA ALA A 15 -0.35 9.30 2.97
C ALA A 15 -0.15 10.75 3.44
N ASP A 16 0.92 11.05 4.17
CA ASP A 16 1.17 12.40 4.66
C ASP A 16 1.72 13.33 3.57
N ASN A 17 2.78 12.91 2.86
CA ASN A 17 3.43 13.73 1.82
C ASN A 17 2.61 13.88 0.54
N LEU A 18 1.72 12.92 0.26
CA LEU A 18 0.84 12.95 -0.91
C LEU A 18 -0.61 13.32 -0.55
N TYR A 19 -0.83 13.92 0.62
CA TYR A 19 -2.16 14.32 1.05
C TYR A 19 -2.85 15.28 0.06
N PRO A 20 -4.15 15.06 -0.27
CA PRO A 20 -4.95 13.89 0.06
C PRO A 20 -4.58 12.70 -0.85
N LEU A 21 -4.21 11.57 -0.24
CA LEU A 21 -3.75 10.39 -0.98
C LEU A 21 -4.93 9.56 -1.53
N LEU A 22 -5.96 9.32 -0.73
CA LEU A 22 -7.02 8.35 -1.08
C LEU A 22 -8.21 9.00 -1.79
N SER A 23 -8.47 10.29 -1.52
CA SER A 23 -9.55 11.02 -2.18
C SER A 23 -9.22 11.42 -3.61
N ARG A 24 -7.95 11.42 -4.01
CA ARG A 24 -7.53 11.77 -5.37
C ARG A 24 -7.83 10.64 -6.37
N VAL A 25 -8.16 11.03 -7.59
CA VAL A 25 -8.22 10.14 -8.74
C VAL A 25 -7.12 10.58 -9.69
N PHE A 26 -6.31 9.63 -10.15
CA PHE A 26 -5.19 9.90 -11.04
C PHE A 26 -5.28 9.14 -12.35
N GLY A 27 -4.44 9.52 -13.32
CA GLY A 27 -4.41 8.91 -14.64
C GLY A 27 -5.26 9.64 -15.68
N LYS A 28 -4.68 9.85 -16.88
CA LYS A 28 -5.39 10.50 -18.00
C LYS A 28 -6.17 9.48 -18.81
N ALA A 29 -5.50 8.41 -19.27
CA ALA A 29 -6.11 7.37 -20.11
C ALA A 29 -6.93 6.38 -19.28
N ASN A 30 -6.38 5.94 -18.15
CA ASN A 30 -7.06 5.08 -17.19
C ASN A 30 -7.26 5.84 -15.88
N LYS A 31 -8.48 5.87 -15.33
CA LYS A 31 -8.73 6.50 -14.04
C LYS A 31 -8.46 5.51 -12.92
N TYR A 32 -7.50 5.83 -12.06
CA TYR A 32 -7.09 5.05 -10.89
C TYR A 32 -7.53 5.74 -9.61
N LYS A 33 -7.89 4.94 -8.60
CA LYS A 33 -8.18 5.41 -7.26
C LYS A 33 -7.53 4.51 -6.23
N LEU A 34 -6.76 5.11 -5.33
CA LEU A 34 -6.15 4.41 -4.20
C LEU A 34 -7.21 4.14 -3.13
N THR A 35 -7.14 2.98 -2.50
CA THR A 35 -8.06 2.56 -1.44
C THR A 35 -7.31 1.74 -0.40
N ILE A 36 -7.94 1.54 0.76
CA ILE A 36 -7.41 0.80 1.90
C ILE A 36 -8.51 -0.08 2.49
N LEU A 37 -8.17 -1.10 3.26
CA LEU A 37 -9.15 -1.86 4.03
C LEU A 37 -9.48 -1.15 5.36
N GLY A 38 -10.50 -1.68 6.06
CA GLY A 38 -10.90 -1.16 7.37
C GLY A 38 -9.82 -1.28 8.44
N GLY A 39 -9.00 -2.35 8.37
CA GLY A 39 -7.96 -2.71 9.33
C GLY A 39 -6.59 -2.07 9.11
N THR A 40 -6.40 -1.25 8.07
CA THR A 40 -5.08 -0.69 7.69
C THR A 40 -4.34 0.07 8.79
N VAL A 41 -5.07 0.63 9.76
CA VAL A 41 -4.48 1.36 10.89
C VAL A 41 -4.64 0.62 12.22
N HIS A 42 -5.08 -0.64 12.20
CA HIS A 42 -5.32 -1.42 13.41
C HIS A 42 -4.03 -1.54 14.22
N GLU A 43 -2.94 -2.00 13.61
CA GLU A 43 -1.65 -2.17 14.28
C GLU A 43 -1.09 -0.88 14.88
N TYR A 44 -1.31 0.25 14.21
CA TYR A 44 -0.91 1.57 14.69
C TYR A 44 -1.48 1.85 16.09
N TYR A 45 -2.71 1.44 16.38
CA TYR A 45 -3.32 1.70 17.69
C TYR A 45 -2.73 0.88 18.84
N TYR A 46 -2.00 -0.20 18.55
CA TYR A 46 -1.40 -1.07 19.57
C TYR A 46 0.12 -0.92 19.67
N GLN A 47 0.78 -0.40 18.63
CA GLN A 47 2.24 -0.24 18.60
C GLN A 47 2.65 1.21 18.91
N THR A 48 3.14 1.48 20.12
CA THR A 48 3.68 2.81 20.50
C THR A 48 4.73 3.32 19.53
N ARG A 49 5.58 2.42 19.00
CA ARG A 49 6.59 2.76 17.99
C ARG A 49 5.97 3.38 16.73
N LEU A 50 4.86 2.80 16.22
CA LEU A 50 4.17 3.33 15.05
C LEU A 50 3.49 4.68 15.37
N GLN A 51 2.95 4.84 16.58
CA GLN A 51 2.35 6.10 17.03
C GLN A 51 3.35 7.24 17.10
N SER A 52 4.56 6.97 17.61
CA SER A 52 5.64 7.94 17.62
C SER A 52 6.18 8.26 16.23
N LYS A 53 6.21 7.25 15.33
CA LYS A 53 6.73 7.38 13.96
C LYS A 53 5.76 8.10 13.02
N PHE A 54 4.46 7.87 13.17
CA PHE A 54 3.42 8.35 12.26
C PHE A 54 2.34 9.15 13.01
N ASP A 55 2.76 10.17 13.76
CA ASP A 55 1.88 11.04 14.56
C ASP A 55 0.70 11.63 13.75
N TRP A 56 0.94 11.89 12.46
CA TRP A 56 -0.03 12.41 11.51
C TRP A 56 -1.24 11.51 11.29
N VAL A 57 -1.16 10.20 11.58
CA VAL A 57 -2.25 9.23 11.37
C VAL A 57 -3.51 9.67 12.11
N GLU A 58 -3.35 10.28 13.28
CA GLU A 58 -4.44 10.75 14.13
C GLU A 58 -4.98 12.14 13.77
N HIS A 59 -4.33 12.88 12.85
CA HIS A 59 -4.85 14.16 12.37
C HIS A 59 -6.19 13.96 11.65
N ASP A 60 -7.15 14.85 11.93
CA ASP A 60 -8.51 14.77 11.40
C ASP A 60 -8.54 14.68 9.87
N ARG A 61 -7.65 15.42 9.19
CA ARG A 61 -7.52 15.41 7.74
C ARG A 61 -7.29 14.00 7.17
N HIS A 62 -6.46 13.19 7.84
CA HIS A 62 -6.15 11.83 7.41
C HIS A 62 -7.22 10.84 7.83
N LYS A 63 -7.84 11.02 9.02
CA LYS A 63 -9.00 10.23 9.44
C LYS A 63 -10.16 10.38 8.45
N GLU A 64 -10.44 11.59 8.01
CA GLU A 64 -11.46 11.87 7.01
C GLU A 64 -11.14 11.22 5.67
N ASP A 65 -9.91 11.37 5.18
CA ASP A 65 -9.47 10.77 3.91
C ASP A 65 -9.59 9.25 3.94
N ARG A 66 -9.14 8.60 5.03
CA ARG A 66 -9.31 7.15 5.24
C ARG A 66 -10.78 6.74 5.28
N ASN A 67 -11.58 7.38 6.14
CA ASN A 67 -12.96 6.96 6.36
C ASN A 67 -13.84 7.06 5.11
N LYS A 68 -13.58 8.05 4.25
CA LYS A 68 -14.29 8.24 2.97
C LYS A 68 -13.84 7.24 1.89
N ASN A 69 -12.62 6.72 1.96
CA ASN A 69 -12.00 5.96 0.86
C ASN A 69 -11.61 4.52 1.20
N LYS A 70 -12.09 3.98 2.33
CA LYS A 70 -12.06 2.54 2.61
C LYS A 70 -12.79 1.74 1.52
N LEU A 71 -12.20 0.63 1.11
CA LEU A 71 -12.81 -0.32 0.21
C LEU A 71 -13.98 -0.97 0.92
N ARG A 72 -15.17 -0.87 0.31
CA ARG A 72 -16.39 -1.49 0.82
C ARG A 72 -16.79 -2.64 -0.08
N ILE A 73 -16.69 -3.85 0.44
CA ILE A 73 -17.26 -5.05 -0.18
C ILE A 73 -18.70 -5.17 0.31
N ASN A 74 -19.66 -4.84 -0.54
CA ASN A 74 -21.07 -4.84 -0.14
C ASN A 74 -21.76 -6.18 -0.42
N SER A 75 -21.23 -6.99 -1.35
CA SER A 75 -21.77 -8.31 -1.65
C SER A 75 -21.37 -9.31 -0.56
N PRO A 76 -22.33 -9.96 0.12
CA PRO A 76 -22.02 -11.05 1.06
C PRO A 76 -21.26 -12.20 0.40
N ASP A 77 -21.59 -12.55 -0.84
CA ASP A 77 -20.94 -13.65 -1.55
C ASP A 77 -19.45 -13.35 -1.77
N ILE A 78 -19.12 -12.12 -2.20
CA ILE A 78 -17.72 -11.71 -2.38
C ILE A 78 -16.98 -11.70 -1.03
N LYS A 79 -17.65 -11.30 0.06
CA LYS A 79 -17.04 -11.37 1.40
C LYS A 79 -16.70 -12.80 1.79
N ASN A 80 -17.62 -13.74 1.57
CA ASN A 80 -17.36 -15.15 1.86
C ASN A 80 -16.20 -15.69 1.01
N HIS A 81 -16.15 -15.35 -0.28
CA HIS A 81 -15.01 -15.72 -1.13
C HIS A 81 -13.69 -15.15 -0.63
N VAL A 82 -13.65 -13.88 -0.21
CA VAL A 82 -12.45 -13.29 0.41
C VAL A 82 -12.06 -14.03 1.68
N ASP A 83 -13.01 -14.39 2.53
CA ASP A 83 -12.72 -15.12 3.77
C ASP A 83 -12.21 -16.54 3.51
N ASP A 84 -12.80 -17.26 2.56
CA ASP A 84 -12.36 -18.61 2.15
C ASP A 84 -10.95 -18.56 1.53
N THR A 85 -10.72 -17.63 0.60
CA THR A 85 -9.40 -17.42 -0.04
C THR A 85 -8.34 -17.02 0.98
N LYS A 86 -8.70 -16.20 1.97
CA LYS A 86 -7.80 -15.84 3.08
C LYS A 86 -7.38 -17.05 3.91
N GLN A 87 -8.27 -18.02 4.15
CA GLN A 87 -7.90 -19.26 4.86
C GLN A 87 -6.88 -20.08 4.05
N ILE A 88 -7.14 -20.26 2.75
CA ILE A 88 -6.24 -21.00 1.85
C ILE A 88 -4.87 -20.33 1.79
N MET A 89 -4.83 -19.01 1.57
CA MET A 89 -3.58 -18.25 1.55
C MET A 89 -2.83 -18.30 2.90
N MET A 90 -3.54 -18.36 4.03
CA MET A 90 -2.93 -18.52 5.34
C MET A 90 -2.30 -19.90 5.51
N GLU A 91 -2.96 -20.97 5.05
CA GLU A 91 -2.36 -22.31 5.04
C GLU A 91 -1.08 -22.34 4.19
N THR A 92 -1.13 -21.76 2.98
CA THR A 92 0.06 -21.65 2.11
C THR A 92 1.16 -20.78 2.73
N ASN A 93 0.81 -19.69 3.41
CA ASN A 93 1.77 -18.86 4.15
C ASN A 93 2.51 -19.67 5.22
N LEU A 94 1.81 -20.54 5.95
CA LEU A 94 2.41 -21.42 6.95
C LEU A 94 3.30 -22.50 6.31
N ASP A 95 2.84 -23.13 5.22
CA ASP A 95 3.60 -24.16 4.50
C ASP A 95 4.91 -23.63 3.90
N LEU A 96 4.91 -22.37 3.46
CA LEU A 96 6.08 -21.68 2.94
C LEU A 96 6.93 -21.01 4.03
N GLU A 97 6.54 -21.12 5.31
CA GLU A 97 7.21 -20.50 6.47
C GLU A 97 7.35 -18.97 6.34
N LEU A 98 6.35 -18.32 5.74
CA LEU A 98 6.32 -16.88 5.51
C LEU A 98 5.76 -16.10 6.71
N GLY A 99 6.26 -14.88 6.90
CA GLY A 99 5.93 -14.01 8.03
C GLY A 99 4.68 -13.14 7.87
N CYS A 100 3.82 -13.38 6.87
CA CYS A 100 2.66 -12.51 6.62
C CYS A 100 1.66 -12.54 7.79
N SER A 101 1.19 -11.36 8.21
CA SER A 101 0.13 -11.27 9.21
C SER A 101 -1.23 -11.63 8.60
N TRP A 102 -2.22 -11.88 9.47
CA TRP A 102 -3.62 -12.05 9.05
C TRP A 102 -4.14 -10.88 8.20
N PHE A 103 -3.69 -9.66 8.49
CA PHE A 103 -4.14 -8.48 7.76
C PHE A 103 -3.45 -8.34 6.39
N ASP A 104 -2.19 -8.75 6.28
CA ASP A 104 -1.48 -8.81 5.00
C ASP A 104 -2.18 -9.78 4.05
N ILE A 105 -2.54 -10.97 4.56
CA ILE A 105 -3.29 -11.97 3.80
C ILE A 105 -4.71 -11.48 3.48
N GLU A 106 -5.38 -10.75 4.38
CA GLU A 106 -6.68 -10.12 4.07
C GLU A 106 -6.57 -9.13 2.89
N CYS A 107 -5.49 -8.33 2.84
CA CYS A 107 -5.23 -7.44 1.71
C CYS A 107 -5.01 -8.24 0.42
N LEU A 108 -4.20 -9.31 0.46
CA LEU A 108 -3.91 -10.14 -0.70
C LEU A 108 -5.15 -10.88 -1.23
N ALA A 109 -5.90 -11.54 -0.35
CA ALA A 109 -7.14 -12.23 -0.71
C ALA A 109 -8.17 -11.26 -1.29
N THR A 110 -8.29 -10.06 -0.70
CA THR A 110 -9.17 -9.02 -1.25
C THR A 110 -8.73 -8.56 -2.64
N ALA A 111 -7.42 -8.41 -2.86
CA ALA A 111 -6.89 -8.03 -4.16
C ALA A 111 -7.17 -9.09 -5.23
N TYR A 112 -6.97 -10.37 -4.87
CA TYR A 112 -7.25 -11.53 -5.71
C TYR A 112 -8.73 -11.61 -6.10
N GLU A 113 -9.65 -11.66 -5.13
CA GLU A 113 -11.08 -11.86 -5.40
C GLU A 113 -11.73 -10.70 -6.17
N LEU A 114 -11.18 -9.49 -6.02
CA LEU A 114 -11.70 -8.31 -6.71
C LEU A 114 -10.98 -8.00 -8.02
N ASP A 115 -9.95 -8.79 -8.39
CA ASP A 115 -9.07 -8.55 -9.53
C ASP A 115 -8.54 -7.09 -9.55
N ILE A 116 -7.96 -6.67 -8.41
CA ILE A 116 -7.35 -5.35 -8.24
C ILE A 116 -5.88 -5.47 -7.87
N GLN A 117 -5.10 -4.44 -8.20
CA GLN A 117 -3.68 -4.39 -7.86
C GLN A 117 -3.50 -4.14 -6.36
N LEU A 118 -2.57 -4.86 -5.75
CA LEU A 118 -2.08 -4.58 -4.39
C LEU A 118 -0.78 -3.79 -4.45
N VAL A 119 -0.56 -2.91 -3.49
CA VAL A 119 0.71 -2.21 -3.29
C VAL A 119 1.27 -2.65 -1.95
N THR A 120 2.48 -3.21 -1.99
CA THR A 120 3.21 -3.68 -0.82
C THR A 120 4.72 -3.67 -1.10
N ASP A 121 5.50 -3.41 -0.06
CA ASP A 121 6.96 -3.60 -0.08
C ASP A 121 7.39 -4.79 0.79
N ASP A 122 6.43 -5.55 1.34
CA ASP A 122 6.70 -6.70 2.21
C ASP A 122 7.18 -7.89 1.37
N ALA A 123 8.37 -8.39 1.69
CA ALA A 123 9.02 -9.43 0.89
C ALA A 123 8.27 -10.77 0.97
N ASP A 124 7.74 -11.11 2.15
CA ASP A 124 7.04 -12.38 2.34
C ASP A 124 5.67 -12.32 1.67
N LEU A 125 4.99 -11.16 1.73
CA LEU A 125 3.72 -10.95 1.03
C LEU A 125 3.89 -10.97 -0.49
N LEU A 126 5.01 -10.47 -1.03
CA LEU A 126 5.32 -10.55 -2.45
C LEU A 126 5.55 -11.99 -2.91
N ILE A 127 6.23 -12.83 -2.11
CA ILE A 127 6.41 -14.26 -2.40
C ILE A 127 5.04 -14.95 -2.42
N LEU A 128 4.19 -14.69 -1.42
CA LEU A 128 2.85 -15.26 -1.38
C LEU A 128 1.99 -14.78 -2.56
N ALA A 129 2.07 -13.50 -2.92
CA ALA A 129 1.36 -12.95 -4.07
C ALA A 129 1.76 -13.64 -5.39
N GLU A 130 3.04 -13.96 -5.56
CA GLU A 130 3.54 -14.68 -6.74
C GLU A 130 2.93 -16.10 -6.84
N GLU A 131 2.83 -16.83 -5.72
CA GLU A 131 2.22 -18.16 -5.67
C GLU A 131 0.75 -18.14 -6.13
N PHE A 132 0.01 -17.09 -5.77
CA PHE A 132 -1.40 -16.90 -6.17
C PHE A 132 -1.57 -16.06 -7.44
N GLN A 133 -0.48 -15.72 -8.13
CA GLN A 133 -0.49 -14.89 -9.35
C GLN A 133 -1.19 -13.54 -9.19
N VAL A 134 -1.13 -12.96 -7.99
CA VAL A 134 -1.67 -11.62 -7.72
C VAL A 134 -0.65 -10.59 -8.17
N HIS A 135 -1.10 -9.66 -9.00
CA HIS A 135 -0.27 -8.56 -9.46
C HIS A 135 -0.10 -7.49 -8.36
N CYS A 136 1.15 -7.28 -7.98
CA CYS A 136 1.56 -6.30 -6.97
C CYS A 136 2.42 -5.19 -7.59
N PHE A 137 2.36 -4.01 -6.98
CA PHE A 137 3.37 -2.96 -7.13
C PHE A 137 4.13 -2.79 -5.81
N SER A 138 5.41 -2.49 -5.90
CA SER A 138 6.11 -1.79 -4.83
C SER A 138 5.59 -0.36 -4.67
N THR A 139 5.86 0.26 -3.52
CA THR A 139 5.54 1.68 -3.30
C THR A 139 6.23 2.58 -4.32
N LEU A 140 7.47 2.25 -4.72
CA LEU A 140 8.20 3.00 -5.74
C LEU A 140 7.59 2.86 -7.14
N GLU A 141 7.12 1.67 -7.51
CA GLU A 141 6.40 1.46 -8.79
C GLU A 141 5.08 2.22 -8.82
N LEU A 142 4.36 2.30 -7.68
CA LEU A 142 3.19 3.16 -7.59
C LEU A 142 3.55 4.63 -7.81
N LEU A 143 4.60 5.13 -7.16
CA LEU A 143 5.07 6.50 -7.34
C LEU A 143 5.46 6.78 -8.80
N LYS A 144 6.16 5.85 -9.44
CA LYS A 144 6.50 5.94 -10.87
C LYS A 144 5.25 5.99 -11.74
N LYS A 145 4.26 5.16 -11.44
CA LYS A 145 2.98 5.16 -12.14
C LYS A 145 2.24 6.49 -11.98
N MET A 146 2.23 7.09 -10.80
CA MET A 146 1.61 8.40 -10.56
C MET A 146 2.38 9.52 -11.28
N LEU A 147 3.71 9.44 -11.36
CA LEU A 147 4.54 10.37 -12.12
C LEU A 147 4.24 10.29 -13.64
N ASP A 148 4.19 9.09 -14.20
CA ASP A 148 3.94 8.86 -15.62
C ASP A 148 2.56 9.33 -16.08
N GLU A 149 1.60 9.34 -15.16
CA GLU A 149 0.26 9.85 -15.38
C GLU A 149 0.15 11.38 -15.13
N GLU A 150 1.27 12.06 -14.89
CA GLU A 150 1.39 13.49 -14.55
C GLU A 150 0.57 13.89 -13.30
N ASP A 151 0.35 12.96 -12.39
CA ASP A 151 -0.42 13.18 -11.16
C ASP A 151 0.43 13.76 -10.04
N ILE A 152 1.70 13.37 -9.96
CA ILE A 152 2.70 13.92 -9.06
C ILE A 152 3.97 14.26 -9.83
N GLY A 153 4.81 15.14 -9.27
CA GLY A 153 6.13 15.44 -9.85
C GLY A 153 7.26 14.83 -9.03
N MET A 154 8.48 14.85 -9.58
CA MET A 154 9.69 14.40 -8.87
C MET A 154 9.92 15.14 -7.54
N LYS A 155 9.46 16.39 -7.41
CA LYS A 155 9.49 17.10 -6.12
C LYS A 155 8.68 16.40 -5.03
N ASN A 156 7.50 15.86 -5.38
CA ASN A 156 6.67 15.10 -4.43
C ASN A 156 7.36 13.79 -4.05
N ILE A 157 7.92 13.08 -5.04
CA ILE A 157 8.64 11.82 -4.82
C ILE A 157 9.84 12.04 -3.89
N GLN A 158 10.67 13.04 -4.16
CA GLN A 158 11.83 13.37 -3.33
C GLN A 158 11.42 13.81 -1.92
N ALA A 159 10.31 14.54 -1.75
CA ALA A 159 9.78 14.87 -0.42
C ALA A 159 9.34 13.62 0.34
N THR A 160 8.70 12.66 -0.35
CA THR A 160 8.37 11.35 0.23
C THR A 160 9.61 10.60 0.67
N VAL A 161 10.66 10.57 -0.15
CA VAL A 161 11.95 9.94 0.19
C VAL A 161 12.60 10.57 1.41
N LEU A 162 12.63 11.91 1.51
CA LEU A 162 13.19 12.60 2.68
C LEU A 162 12.47 12.24 3.97
N MET A 163 11.16 12.01 3.91
CA MET A 163 10.41 11.53 5.06
C MET A 163 10.77 10.08 5.42
N TRP A 164 10.96 9.21 4.42
CA TRP A 164 11.43 7.84 4.69
C TRP A 164 12.83 7.84 5.31
N ASP A 165 13.70 8.75 4.88
CA ASP A 165 15.02 8.97 5.47
C ASP A 165 14.94 9.41 6.92
N TYR A 166 14.12 10.42 7.21
CA TYR A 166 13.88 10.91 8.56
C TYR A 166 13.31 9.82 9.49
N LEU A 167 12.41 8.98 8.95
CA LEU A 167 11.72 7.93 9.70
C LEU A 167 12.50 6.61 9.75
N ASP A 168 13.63 6.49 9.04
CA ASP A 168 14.34 5.23 8.80
C ASP A 168 13.34 4.13 8.34
N ASP A 169 12.63 4.41 7.25
CA ASP A 169 11.53 3.60 6.72
C ASP A 169 11.58 3.39 5.20
N PHE A 170 12.66 2.82 4.71
CA PHE A 170 12.80 2.55 3.28
C PHE A 170 12.24 1.19 2.86
N PRO A 171 11.75 1.06 1.62
CA PRO A 171 11.64 -0.23 0.95
C PRO A 171 12.99 -0.96 0.90
N LYS A 172 12.99 -2.30 0.94
CA LYS A 172 14.21 -3.12 1.09
C LYS A 172 15.30 -2.86 0.04
N ASN A 173 14.92 -2.69 -1.24
CA ASN A 173 15.84 -2.46 -2.36
C ASN A 173 15.84 -1.00 -2.86
N PHE A 174 15.45 -0.07 -1.98
CA PHE A 174 15.11 1.31 -2.32
C PHE A 174 16.10 2.01 -3.26
N GLU A 175 17.41 1.98 -2.99
CA GLU A 175 18.37 2.75 -3.82
C GLU A 175 18.42 2.29 -5.27
N ASN A 176 18.48 0.97 -5.47
CA ASN A 176 18.56 0.39 -6.80
C ASN A 176 17.28 0.64 -7.58
N ASP A 177 16.14 0.41 -6.92
CA ASP A 177 14.83 0.57 -7.53
C ASP A 177 14.55 2.03 -7.86
N PHE A 178 14.94 2.96 -6.98
CA PHE A 178 14.79 4.39 -7.22
C PHE A 178 15.58 4.84 -8.46
N ARG A 179 16.87 4.49 -8.55
CA ARG A 179 17.69 4.84 -9.72
C ARG A 179 17.12 4.25 -11.01
N THR A 180 16.67 2.99 -10.95
CA THR A 180 16.13 2.28 -12.11
C THR A 180 14.80 2.88 -12.58
N LEU A 181 13.90 3.20 -11.65
CA LEU A 181 12.57 3.70 -11.97
C LEU A 181 12.58 5.17 -12.37
N PHE A 182 13.35 6.02 -11.67
CA PHE A 182 13.29 7.47 -11.86
C PHE A 182 14.46 8.05 -12.65
N ASN A 183 15.52 7.26 -12.89
CA ASN A 183 16.76 7.74 -13.53
C ASN A 183 17.33 9.00 -12.83
N GLU A 184 17.21 9.03 -11.50
CA GLU A 184 17.66 10.10 -10.61
C GLU A 184 18.26 9.49 -9.31
N GLU A 185 19.02 10.29 -8.58
CA GLU A 185 19.48 9.93 -7.23
C GLU A 185 18.45 10.33 -6.16
N PRO A 186 18.22 9.48 -5.14
CA PRO A 186 17.36 9.84 -4.01
C PRO A 186 18.03 10.90 -3.15
N ARG A 187 17.29 11.94 -2.76
CA ARG A 187 17.77 12.94 -1.81
C ARG A 187 17.67 12.39 -0.39
N ARG A 188 18.76 12.48 0.36
CA ARG A 188 18.87 12.12 1.77
C ARG A 188 19.49 13.27 2.57
N HIS A 189 19.30 13.25 3.88
CA HIS A 189 19.88 14.20 4.82
C HIS A 189 21.36 13.92 5.10
#